data_AF-A0A6G4N394-F1
#
_entry.id   AF-A0A6G4N394-F1
#
_cell.length_a   1.000
_cell.length_b   1.000
_cell.length_c   1.000
_cell.angle_alpha   90.00
_cell.angle_beta   90.00
_cell.angle_gamma   90.00
#
_symmetry.space_group_name_H-M   'P 1'
#
loop_
_entity.id
_entity.type
_entity.pdbx_description
1 polymer ?
#
loop_
_entity_poly.entity_id
_entity_poly.type
_entity_poly.pdbx_seq_one_letter_code
_entity_poly.pdbx_strand_id
1 'polypeptide(L)'
;MDEQQWTGQLDLTVFFDGNRSVSRDIFFEKALKVIRPVYLNQSTIPTFYIVNVGGGYLDGDRYRMNVNVEDNAKVTLTSQGATKIYKTPSNHVEQYQTFNLKDNAYLEYVADPIIAYENAKFYQHNTFNLNNSSSLFYTDILTPGYSKTGETFKYQ
;
A
#
# COMPACT_ATOMS: atom_id res chain seq x y z
N MET A 1 5.19 8.35 25.80
CA MET A 1 4.80 7.44 24.71
C MET A 1 5.79 7.73 23.62
N ASP A 2 6.74 6.83 23.39
CA ASP A 2 7.73 7.05 22.33
C ASP A 2 7.02 7.07 20.98
N GLU A 3 7.28 8.10 20.19
CA GLU A 3 6.72 8.28 18.87
C GLU A 3 7.17 7.10 17.99
N GLN A 4 6.22 6.35 17.44
CA GLN A 4 6.56 5.18 16.63
C GLN A 4 7.36 5.63 15.40
N GLN A 5 8.62 5.21 15.32
CA GLN A 5 9.50 5.60 14.23
C GLN A 5 9.18 4.77 12.98
N TRP A 6 8.56 5.40 11.98
CA TRP A 6 8.24 4.76 10.71
C TRP A 6 9.46 4.69 9.79
N THR A 7 9.72 3.53 9.18
CA THR A 7 10.68 3.34 8.06
C THR A 7 10.16 4.02 6.79
N GLY A 8 8.85 4.08 6.59
CA GLY A 8 8.24 4.80 5.48
C GLY A 8 6.80 5.16 5.77
N GLN A 9 6.40 6.36 5.35
CA GLN A 9 5.04 6.87 5.52
C GLN A 9 4.53 7.43 4.20
N LEU A 10 3.21 7.28 3.98
CA LEU A 10 2.52 7.83 2.82
C LEU A 10 1.11 8.26 3.20
N ASP A 11 0.76 9.50 2.92
CA ASP A 11 -0.61 10.01 2.90
C ASP A 11 -0.96 10.48 1.47
N LEU A 12 -2.13 10.05 1.01
CA LEU A 12 -2.66 10.43 -0.29
C LEU A 12 -4.14 10.77 -0.15
N THR A 13 -4.53 11.97 -0.58
CA THR A 13 -5.93 12.36 -0.67
C THR A 13 -6.32 12.56 -2.14
N VAL A 14 -7.44 11.98 -2.55
CA VAL A 14 -8.01 12.15 -3.90
C VAL A 14 -9.40 12.75 -3.77
N PHE A 15 -9.67 13.79 -4.55
CA PHE A 15 -10.97 14.47 -4.59
C PHE A 15 -11.45 14.64 -6.03
N PHE A 16 -12.76 14.84 -6.21
CA PHE A 16 -13.36 15.14 -7.50
C PHE A 16 -13.42 16.66 -7.72
N ASP A 17 -12.83 17.16 -8.81
CA ASP A 17 -12.76 18.61 -9.11
C ASP A 17 -14.00 19.15 -9.87
N GLY A 18 -15.02 18.31 -10.06
CA GLY A 18 -16.19 18.60 -10.90
C GLY A 18 -16.11 18.01 -12.30
N ASN A 19 -14.93 17.58 -12.73
CA ASN A 19 -14.70 16.95 -14.04
C ASN A 19 -14.01 15.58 -13.92
N ARG A 20 -12.97 15.49 -13.07
CA ARG A 20 -12.18 14.27 -12.86
C ARG A 20 -11.69 14.14 -11.43
N SER A 21 -11.19 12.97 -11.09
CA SER A 21 -10.53 12.75 -9.81
C SER A 21 -9.08 13.22 -9.88
N VAL A 22 -8.64 13.97 -8.87
CA VAL A 22 -7.31 14.57 -8.78
C VAL A 22 -6.77 14.41 -7.36
N SER A 23 -5.45 14.46 -7.20
CA SER A 23 -4.84 14.38 -5.86
C SER A 23 -4.65 15.75 -5.23
N ARG A 24 -4.75 15.78 -3.90
CA ARG A 24 -4.29 16.85 -3.01
C ARG A 24 -3.60 16.22 -1.81
N ASP A 25 -2.92 17.04 -1.01
CA ASP A 25 -2.34 16.62 0.27
C ASP A 25 -1.53 15.32 0.18
N ILE A 26 -0.58 15.30 -0.76
CA ILE A 26 0.34 14.17 -0.96
C ILE A 26 1.52 14.36 -0.02
N PHE A 27 1.67 13.46 0.94
CA PHE A 27 2.84 13.38 1.80
C PHE A 27 3.47 11.99 1.69
N PHE A 28 4.79 11.94 1.64
CA PHE A 28 5.52 10.69 1.80
C PHE A 28 6.93 10.98 2.31
N GLU A 29 7.50 10.04 3.02
CA GLU A 29 8.88 10.15 3.52
C GLU A 29 9.61 8.81 3.55
N LYS A 30 10.95 8.92 3.58
CA LYS A 30 11.88 7.80 3.68
C LYS A 30 11.64 6.76 2.58
N ALA A 31 11.37 5.51 2.95
CA ALA A 31 11.31 4.39 2.02
C ALA A 31 10.02 4.33 1.20
N LEU A 32 8.92 4.99 1.58
CA LEU A 32 7.70 5.03 0.75
C LEU A 32 7.70 6.25 -0.17
N LYS A 33 7.26 6.03 -1.42
CA LYS A 33 7.03 7.06 -2.43
C LYS A 33 5.73 6.77 -3.18
N VAL A 34 5.12 7.83 -3.70
CA VAL A 34 4.08 7.74 -4.73
C VAL A 34 4.54 8.49 -5.98
N ILE A 35 4.43 7.83 -7.14
CA ILE A 35 4.75 8.45 -8.43
C ILE A 35 3.60 9.36 -8.86
N ARG A 36 3.91 10.41 -9.63
CA ARG A 36 2.88 11.25 -10.29
C ARG A 36 1.84 10.36 -11.00
N PRO A 37 0.54 10.67 -10.87
CA PRO A 37 -0.51 9.83 -11.40
C PRO A 37 -0.50 9.83 -12.92
N VAL A 38 -0.89 8.69 -13.49
CA VAL A 38 -1.18 8.54 -14.92
C VAL A 38 -2.69 8.34 -15.09
N TYR A 39 -3.26 8.94 -16.12
CA TYR A 39 -4.67 8.75 -16.49
C TYR A 39 -4.72 7.79 -17.68
N LEU A 40 -4.99 6.52 -17.42
CA LEU A 40 -4.95 5.46 -18.42
C LEU A 40 -6.13 5.59 -19.40
N ASN A 41 -5.89 5.38 -20.69
CA ASN A 41 -6.93 5.35 -21.74
C ASN A 41 -7.89 6.57 -21.72
N GLN A 42 -7.35 7.77 -21.46
CA GLN A 42 -8.14 9.01 -21.34
C GLN A 42 -9.20 8.98 -20.22
N SER A 43 -9.02 8.10 -19.22
CA SER A 43 -9.87 8.02 -18.04
C SER A 43 -9.82 9.31 -17.20
N THR A 44 -10.90 9.56 -16.46
CA THR A 44 -10.98 10.62 -15.42
C THR A 44 -10.50 10.13 -14.05
N ILE A 45 -10.04 8.88 -13.96
CA ILE A 45 -9.55 8.22 -12.74
C ILE A 45 -8.02 8.18 -12.77
N PRO A 46 -7.34 8.78 -11.78
CA PRO A 46 -5.88 8.71 -11.68
C PRO A 46 -5.44 7.32 -11.21
N THR A 47 -4.38 6.82 -11.82
CA THR A 47 -3.64 5.62 -11.39
C THR A 47 -2.32 6.02 -10.74
N PHE A 48 -2.12 5.62 -9.49
CA PHE A 48 -0.89 5.86 -8.74
C PHE A 48 -0.09 4.57 -8.56
N TYR A 49 1.24 4.70 -8.67
CA TYR A 49 2.18 3.65 -8.34
C TYR A 49 2.80 3.94 -6.96
N ILE A 50 2.58 3.04 -6.02
CA ILE A 50 3.21 3.03 -4.70
C ILE A 50 4.54 2.29 -4.80
N VAL A 51 5.61 2.92 -4.30
CA VAL A 51 6.98 2.42 -4.44
C VAL A 51 7.64 2.34 -3.07
N ASN A 52 8.30 1.22 -2.80
CA ASN A 52 9.29 1.13 -1.73
C ASN A 52 10.70 1.30 -2.30
N VAL A 53 11.40 2.33 -1.83
CA VAL A 53 12.80 2.64 -2.16
C VAL A 53 13.69 1.91 -1.16
N GLY A 54 14.11 0.70 -1.52
CA GLY A 54 14.90 -0.17 -0.63
C GLY A 54 15.05 -1.61 -1.13
N GLY A 55 14.24 -2.03 -2.12
CA GLY A 55 14.32 -3.37 -2.72
C GLY A 55 13.61 -4.47 -1.92
N GLY A 56 13.12 -4.15 -0.72
CA GLY A 56 12.31 -5.02 0.15
C GLY A 56 12.32 -4.51 1.59
N TYR A 57 11.59 -5.19 2.46
CA TYR A 57 11.44 -4.85 3.88
C TYR A 57 12.42 -5.68 4.72
N LEU A 58 13.03 -5.05 5.72
CA LEU A 58 14.07 -5.61 6.59
C LEU A 58 13.62 -5.70 8.04
N ASP A 59 14.35 -6.48 8.83
CA ASP A 59 14.07 -6.68 10.26
C ASP A 59 13.84 -5.36 11.02
N GLY A 60 12.70 -5.25 11.71
CA GLY A 60 12.32 -4.06 12.46
C GLY A 60 11.65 -2.95 11.64
N ASP A 61 11.47 -3.11 10.33
CA ASP A 61 10.82 -2.08 9.52
C ASP A 61 9.36 -1.85 9.90
N ARG A 62 8.93 -0.58 9.84
CA ARG A 62 7.57 -0.14 10.12
C ARG A 62 7.07 0.75 9.01
N TYR A 63 5.97 0.38 8.36
CA TYR A 63 5.38 1.15 7.26
C TYR A 63 3.95 1.58 7.59
N ARG A 64 3.60 2.81 7.20
CA ARG A 64 2.24 3.32 7.33
C ARG A 64 1.79 3.98 6.03
N MET A 65 0.63 3.57 5.54
CA MET A 65 -0.02 4.14 4.37
C MET A 65 -1.45 4.55 4.75
N ASN A 66 -1.84 5.75 4.33
CA ASN A 66 -3.18 6.26 4.52
C ASN A 66 -3.69 6.90 3.23
N VAL A 67 -4.86 6.44 2.79
CA VAL A 67 -5.47 6.89 1.55
C VAL A 67 -6.87 7.39 1.85
N ASN A 68 -7.14 8.64 1.49
CA ASN A 68 -8.45 9.26 1.60
C ASN A 68 -9.02 9.48 0.21
N VAL A 69 -10.22 8.97 -0.03
CA VAL A 69 -10.97 9.18 -1.26
C VAL A 69 -12.25 9.92 -0.90
N GLU A 70 -12.28 11.19 -1.27
CA GLU A 70 -13.36 12.13 -0.94
C GLU A 70 -14.62 11.87 -1.78
N ASP A 71 -15.69 12.61 -1.50
CA ASP A 71 -16.99 12.41 -2.15
C ASP A 71 -16.88 12.39 -3.68
N ASN A 72 -17.50 11.39 -4.30
CA ASN A 72 -17.54 11.14 -5.75
C ASN A 72 -16.17 10.89 -6.41
N ALA A 73 -15.07 10.90 -5.64
CA ALA A 73 -13.74 10.68 -6.17
C ALA A 73 -13.47 9.20 -6.41
N LYS A 74 -12.61 8.92 -7.38
CA LYS A 74 -12.22 7.58 -7.77
C LYS A 74 -10.71 7.50 -7.92
N VAL A 75 -10.11 6.39 -7.53
CA VAL A 75 -8.66 6.19 -7.68
C VAL A 75 -8.31 4.73 -7.92
N THR A 76 -7.31 4.50 -8.77
CA THR A 76 -6.62 3.20 -8.85
C THR A 76 -5.24 3.33 -8.24
N LEU A 77 -4.88 2.39 -7.37
CA LEU A 77 -3.57 2.23 -6.79
C LEU A 77 -2.99 0.90 -7.28
N THR A 78 -1.69 0.90 -7.50
CA THR A 78 -0.92 -0.32 -7.74
C THR A 78 0.49 -0.16 -7.20
N SER A 79 1.26 -1.23 -7.11
CA SER A 79 2.68 -1.19 -6.76
C SER A 79 3.55 -1.30 -8.01
N GLN A 80 4.84 -1.00 -7.87
CA GLN A 80 5.82 -1.11 -8.96
C GLN A 80 6.62 -2.44 -8.90
N GLY A 81 6.14 -3.41 -8.14
CA GLY A 81 6.80 -4.69 -7.97
C GLY A 81 6.48 -5.37 -6.64
N ALA A 82 6.81 -6.66 -6.59
CA ALA A 82 6.56 -7.51 -5.44
C ALA A 82 7.17 -6.96 -4.14
N THR A 83 6.40 -7.04 -3.06
CA THR A 83 6.88 -6.70 -1.72
C THR A 83 7.69 -7.87 -1.18
N LYS A 84 9.02 -7.72 -1.20
CA LYS A 84 9.93 -8.74 -0.65
C LYS A 84 10.12 -8.50 0.84
N ILE A 85 9.88 -9.50 1.66
CA ILE A 85 10.20 -9.46 3.09
C ILE A 85 11.43 -10.33 3.31
N TYR A 86 12.54 -9.71 3.70
CA TYR A 86 13.77 -10.44 4.01
C TYR A 86 13.71 -11.08 5.40
N LYS A 87 14.72 -11.89 5.73
CA LYS A 87 14.82 -12.58 7.03
C LYS A 87 14.77 -11.56 8.18
N THR A 88 14.04 -11.89 9.24
CA THR A 88 13.87 -11.02 10.42
C THR A 88 14.41 -11.72 11.68
N PRO A 89 15.72 -11.70 11.90
CA PRO A 89 16.36 -12.49 12.97
C PRO A 89 16.01 -12.03 14.39
N SER A 90 15.69 -10.75 14.58
CA SER A 90 15.49 -10.17 15.92
C SER A 90 14.04 -9.76 16.18
N ASN A 91 13.37 -9.19 15.18
CA ASN A 91 12.04 -8.63 15.29
C ASN A 91 11.16 -9.18 14.13
N HIS A 92 10.19 -8.38 13.68
CA HIS A 92 9.36 -8.59 12.51
C HIS A 92 9.18 -7.27 11.76
N VAL A 93 8.60 -7.34 10.57
CA VAL A 93 8.16 -6.18 9.81
C VAL A 93 6.68 -5.91 10.08
N GLU A 94 6.29 -4.64 10.21
CA GLU A 94 4.88 -4.26 10.26
C GLU A 94 4.50 -3.29 9.15
N GLN A 95 3.33 -3.51 8.56
CA GLN A 95 2.70 -2.58 7.63
C GLN A 95 1.27 -2.28 8.08
N TYR A 96 0.94 -1.00 8.15
CA TYR A 96 -0.39 -0.50 8.46
C TYR A 96 -0.94 0.25 7.25
N GLN A 97 -2.11 -0.16 6.76
CA GLN A 97 -2.79 0.51 5.67
C GLN A 97 -4.17 0.96 6.15
N THR A 98 -4.51 2.21 5.87
CA THR A 98 -5.83 2.76 6.16
C THR A 98 -6.41 3.35 4.89
N PHE A 99 -7.62 2.93 4.54
CA PHE A 99 -8.35 3.41 3.38
C PHE A 99 -9.67 4.01 3.84
N ASN A 100 -9.88 5.29 3.57
CA ASN A 100 -11.08 6.04 3.96
C ASN A 100 -11.83 6.48 2.71
N LEU A 101 -13.03 5.94 2.49
CA LEU A 101 -13.86 6.21 1.32
C LEU A 101 -15.15 6.93 1.74
N LYS A 102 -15.35 8.13 1.20
CA LYS A 102 -16.54 8.96 1.43
C LYS A 102 -17.69 8.60 0.47
N ASP A 103 -18.72 9.43 0.38
CA ASP A 103 -19.93 9.06 -0.36
C ASP A 103 -19.66 8.94 -1.86
N ASN A 104 -20.16 7.86 -2.47
CA ASN A 104 -19.97 7.53 -3.89
C ASN A 104 -18.49 7.39 -4.32
N ALA A 105 -17.57 7.27 -3.36
CA ALA A 105 -16.15 7.09 -3.64
C ALA A 105 -15.84 5.68 -4.16
N TYR A 106 -14.84 5.56 -5.02
CA TYR A 106 -14.32 4.28 -5.49
C TYR A 106 -12.80 4.18 -5.30
N LEU A 107 -12.34 3.11 -4.68
CA LEU A 107 -10.91 2.78 -4.63
C LEU A 107 -10.69 1.39 -5.20
N GLU A 108 -9.76 1.31 -6.13
CA GLU A 108 -9.19 0.06 -6.62
C GLU A 108 -7.74 -0.01 -6.16
N TYR A 109 -7.35 -1.07 -5.46
CA TYR A 109 -5.96 -1.35 -5.14
C TYR A 109 -5.56 -2.75 -5.60
N VAL A 110 -4.76 -2.77 -6.67
CA VAL A 110 -4.18 -4.00 -7.24
C VAL A 110 -2.70 -4.06 -6.89
N ALA A 111 -2.37 -4.73 -5.79
CA ALA A 111 -1.01 -4.89 -5.31
C ALA A 111 -0.28 -6.06 -6.00
N ASP A 112 1.02 -5.91 -6.21
CA ASP A 112 1.91 -7.01 -6.56
C ASP A 112 2.07 -7.99 -5.39
N PRO A 113 2.46 -9.24 -5.64
CA PRO A 113 2.57 -10.25 -4.60
C PRO A 113 3.58 -9.93 -3.49
N ILE A 114 3.30 -10.45 -2.30
CA ILE A 114 4.22 -10.50 -1.17
C ILE A 114 5.08 -11.77 -1.29
N ILE A 115 6.40 -11.58 -1.22
CA ILE A 115 7.40 -12.66 -1.25
C ILE A 115 8.18 -12.63 0.06
N ALA A 116 7.75 -13.44 1.02
CA ALA A 116 8.45 -13.60 2.29
C ALA A 116 9.58 -14.64 2.19
N TYR A 117 10.77 -14.26 2.63
CA TYR A 117 11.95 -15.13 2.63
C TYR A 117 11.89 -16.08 3.83
N GLU A 118 12.67 -17.16 3.80
CA GLU A 118 12.83 -18.05 4.94
C GLU A 118 13.15 -17.26 6.23
N ASN A 119 12.45 -17.58 7.32
CA ASN A 119 12.53 -16.90 8.61
C ASN A 119 12.18 -15.40 8.59
N ALA A 120 11.46 -14.92 7.58
CA ALA A 120 10.80 -13.62 7.65
C ALA A 120 9.57 -13.69 8.55
N LYS A 121 9.33 -12.64 9.33
CA LYS A 121 8.10 -12.40 10.09
C LYS A 121 7.45 -11.12 9.59
N PHE A 122 6.22 -11.21 9.10
CA PHE A 122 5.49 -10.06 8.56
C PHE A 122 4.11 -9.92 9.17
N TYR A 123 3.81 -8.71 9.65
CA TYR A 123 2.49 -8.33 10.14
C TYR A 123 1.90 -7.23 9.24
N GLN A 124 0.72 -7.50 8.70
CA GLN A 124 -0.03 -6.53 7.91
C GLN A 124 -1.37 -6.26 8.58
N HIS A 125 -1.70 -4.98 8.75
CA HIS A 125 -2.96 -4.52 9.30
C HIS A 125 -3.63 -3.55 8.34
N ASN A 126 -4.79 -3.94 7.81
CA ASN A 126 -5.56 -3.12 6.89
C ASN A 126 -6.88 -2.68 7.54
N THR A 127 -7.11 -1.37 7.59
CA THR A 127 -8.37 -0.76 8.02
C THR A 127 -9.08 -0.17 6.82
N PHE A 128 -10.33 -0.58 6.60
CA PHE A 128 -11.17 -0.09 5.51
C PHE A 128 -12.40 0.61 6.09
N ASN A 129 -12.45 1.94 5.94
CA ASN A 129 -13.55 2.77 6.42
C ASN A 129 -14.38 3.23 5.21
N LEU A 130 -15.57 2.65 5.05
CA LEU A 130 -16.44 2.87 3.89
C LEU A 130 -17.77 3.51 4.32
N ASN A 131 -18.18 4.57 3.64
CA ASN A 131 -19.57 5.03 3.68
C ASN A 131 -20.48 4.09 2.88
N ASN A 132 -21.78 4.10 3.17
CA ASN A 132 -22.77 3.17 2.59
C ASN A 132 -22.82 3.16 1.05
N SER A 133 -22.49 4.27 0.39
CA SER A 133 -22.52 4.41 -1.07
C SER A 133 -21.14 4.20 -1.74
N SER A 134 -20.10 3.94 -0.96
CA SER A 134 -18.74 3.75 -1.48
C SER A 134 -18.48 2.32 -1.93
N SER A 135 -17.44 2.14 -2.75
CA SER A 135 -17.05 0.83 -3.29
C SER A 135 -15.53 0.64 -3.23
N LEU A 136 -15.09 -0.54 -2.83
CA LEU A 136 -13.68 -0.92 -2.75
C LEU A 136 -13.43 -2.20 -3.55
N PHE A 137 -12.39 -2.18 -4.38
CA PHE A 137 -11.76 -3.37 -4.93
C PHE A 137 -10.33 -3.47 -4.37
N TYR A 138 -9.99 -4.59 -3.74
CA TYR A 138 -8.69 -4.78 -3.09
C TYR A 138 -8.16 -6.18 -3.36
N THR A 139 -6.88 -6.28 -3.72
CA THR A 139 -6.18 -7.57 -3.86
C THR A 139 -5.03 -7.67 -2.88
N ASP A 140 -4.86 -8.84 -2.28
CA ASP A 140 -3.66 -9.21 -1.54
C ASP A 140 -3.23 -10.61 -1.95
N ILE A 141 -1.95 -10.78 -2.25
CA ILE A 141 -1.40 -11.99 -2.84
C ILE A 141 -0.17 -12.40 -2.04
N LEU A 142 -0.28 -13.46 -1.26
CA LEU A 142 0.85 -14.05 -0.54
C LEU A 142 1.40 -15.25 -1.32
N THR A 143 2.70 -15.22 -1.64
CA THR A 143 3.36 -16.35 -2.32
C THR A 143 3.83 -17.42 -1.32
N PRO A 144 4.18 -18.63 -1.80
CA PRO A 144 4.86 -19.64 -0.99
C PRO A 144 6.25 -19.23 -0.46
N GLY A 145 6.73 -18.05 -0.85
CA GLY A 145 7.97 -17.46 -0.33
C GLY A 145 9.23 -17.91 -1.05
N TYR A 146 10.37 -17.51 -0.50
CA TYR A 146 11.70 -17.86 -1.01
C TYR A 146 12.53 -18.58 0.06
N SER A 147 13.05 -19.75 -0.27
CA SER A 147 14.07 -20.47 0.52
C SER A 147 15.25 -20.83 -0.37
N LYS A 148 16.47 -20.82 0.18
CA LYS A 148 17.65 -21.31 -0.53
C LYS A 148 17.53 -22.80 -0.92
N THR A 149 16.78 -23.58 -0.16
CA THR A 149 16.54 -25.02 -0.42
C THR A 149 15.37 -25.27 -1.37
N GLY A 150 14.63 -24.24 -1.77
CA GLY A 150 13.40 -24.37 -2.56
C GLY A 150 12.19 -24.87 -1.78
N GLU A 151 12.32 -25.13 -0.47
CA GLU A 151 11.18 -25.42 0.40
C GLU A 151 10.22 -24.22 0.46
N THR A 152 8.93 -24.50 0.42
CA THR A 152 7.87 -23.50 0.50
C THR A 152 7.48 -23.21 1.95
N PHE A 153 6.89 -22.03 2.19
CA PHE A 153 6.30 -21.61 3.47
C PHE A 153 7.26 -21.66 4.67
N LYS A 154 8.53 -21.26 4.45
CA LYS A 154 9.56 -21.18 5.51
C LYS A 154 9.57 -19.84 6.26
N TYR A 155 8.57 -18.98 6.05
CA TYR A 155 8.35 -17.73 6.78
C TYR A 155 7.38 -17.93 7.96
N GLN A 156 7.17 -16.89 8.75
CA GLN A 156 6.30 -16.84 9.93
C GLN A 156 5.33 -15.67 9.86
#